data_AF-A0A7W7HLE1-F1
#
_entry.id   AF-A0A7W7HLE1-F1
#
_cell.length_a   1.000
_cell.length_b   1.000
_cell.length_c   1.000
_cell.angle_alpha   90.00
_cell.angle_beta   90.00
_cell.angle_gamma   90.00
#
_symmetry.space_group_name_H-M   'P 1'
#
loop_
_entity.id
_entity.type
_entity.pdbx_description
1 polymer ?
#
loop_
_entity_poly.entity_id
_entity_poly.type
_entity_poly.pdbx_seq_one_letter_code
_entity_poly.pdbx_strand_id
1 'polypeptide(L)'
;MRNPTLTERRSPWVVVTRAQDPWVTAEADALRDQGGMIVRMDGAELRNPASLFTAFARELSFPGYFGHNWDALVDCLHDWHGHGTAGQGLAVLIDDADHLAHADFLGVFVSVLCQAGWKANLQLDGDGIPHEDWPPFPLHFVLLATEPSAFADGAASGMDVSVTLADGRLVATLTGADWPGSDPQDS
;
A
#
# COMPACT_ATOMS: atom_id res chain seq x y z
N MET A 1 -18.77 -5.09 -3.48
CA MET A 1 -17.55 -4.40 -3.00
C MET A 1 -17.58 -2.97 -3.49
N ARG A 2 -17.14 -2.02 -2.66
CA ARG A 2 -16.93 -0.64 -3.13
C ARG A 2 -15.71 -0.62 -4.04
N ASN A 3 -15.72 0.29 -5.03
CA ASN A 3 -14.59 0.45 -5.92
C ASN A 3 -13.36 0.92 -5.10
N PRO A 4 -12.15 0.41 -5.36
CA PRO A 4 -10.95 0.91 -4.71
C PRO A 4 -10.72 2.39 -5.03
N THR A 5 -9.94 3.07 -4.20
CA THR A 5 -9.59 4.48 -4.36
C THR A 5 -8.16 4.73 -3.91
N LEU A 6 -7.57 5.83 -4.39
CA LEU A 6 -6.28 6.34 -3.91
C LEU A 6 -6.42 7.64 -3.10
N THR A 7 -7.64 8.15 -2.89
CA THR A 7 -7.90 9.47 -2.28
C THR A 7 -8.64 9.41 -0.95
N GLU A 8 -9.41 8.36 -0.70
CA GLU A 8 -10.21 8.23 0.51
C GLU A 8 -9.53 7.34 1.55
N ARG A 9 -9.73 7.67 2.82
CA ARG A 9 -9.12 6.92 3.93
C ARG A 9 -9.87 5.63 4.29
N ARG A 10 -9.97 4.71 3.33
CA ARG A 10 -10.69 3.43 3.51
C ARG A 10 -10.10 2.29 2.70
N SER A 11 -10.41 1.06 3.13
CA SER A 11 -9.97 -0.14 2.46
C SER A 11 -10.57 -0.22 1.03
N PRO A 12 -9.91 -0.94 0.11
CA PRO A 12 -8.68 -1.74 0.25
C PRO A 12 -7.37 -0.92 0.17
N TRP A 13 -6.31 -1.42 0.81
CA TRP A 13 -5.02 -0.74 0.91
C TRP A 13 -4.11 -1.01 -0.29
N VAL A 14 -4.18 -2.22 -0.83
CA VAL A 14 -3.37 -2.67 -1.95
C VAL A 14 -4.29 -3.10 -3.10
N VAL A 15 -3.96 -2.65 -4.31
CA VAL A 15 -4.64 -3.04 -5.54
C VAL A 15 -3.62 -3.59 -6.53
N VAL A 16 -3.81 -4.83 -6.99
CA VAL A 16 -3.10 -5.37 -8.15
C VAL A 16 -4.01 -5.24 -9.36
N THR A 17 -3.56 -4.53 -10.38
CA THR A 17 -4.30 -4.37 -11.64
C THR A 17 -3.34 -4.22 -12.82
N ARG A 18 -3.88 -4.13 -14.04
CA ARG A 18 -3.10 -3.89 -15.25
C ARG A 18 -2.77 -2.41 -15.39
N ALA A 19 -1.60 -2.10 -15.95
CA ALA A 19 -1.18 -0.72 -16.22
C ALA A 19 -2.18 0.07 -17.09
N GLN A 20 -2.87 -0.61 -18.00
CA GLN A 20 -3.88 -0.02 -18.89
C GLN A 20 -5.29 0.09 -18.28
N ASP A 21 -5.47 -0.30 -17.02
CA ASP A 21 -6.76 -0.13 -16.34
C ASP A 21 -7.07 1.38 -16.18
N PRO A 22 -8.16 1.90 -16.78
CA PRO A 22 -8.49 3.32 -16.72
C PRO A 22 -8.62 3.87 -15.29
N TRP A 23 -8.92 3.01 -14.32
CA TRP A 23 -9.00 3.38 -12.91
C TRP A 23 -7.66 3.91 -12.37
N VAL A 24 -6.52 3.37 -12.83
CA VAL A 24 -5.19 3.79 -12.35
C VAL A 24 -4.94 5.26 -12.69
N THR A 25 -5.19 5.66 -13.94
CA THR A 25 -5.03 7.06 -14.36
C THR A 25 -6.04 7.96 -13.67
N ALA A 26 -7.31 7.55 -13.59
CA ALA A 26 -8.36 8.35 -12.98
C ALA A 26 -8.09 8.65 -11.50
N GLU A 27 -7.71 7.64 -10.69
CA GLU A 27 -7.41 7.84 -9.28
C GLU A 27 -6.08 8.57 -9.05
N ALA A 28 -5.07 8.32 -9.90
CA ALA A 28 -3.81 9.03 -9.80
C ALA A 28 -3.97 10.53 -10.12
N ASP A 29 -4.81 10.87 -11.09
CA ASP A 29 -5.14 12.26 -11.42
C ASP A 29 -5.97 12.91 -10.29
N ALA A 30 -6.99 12.21 -9.78
CA ALA A 30 -7.77 12.68 -8.64
C ALA A 30 -6.91 12.95 -7.39
N LEU A 31 -5.94 12.06 -7.09
CA LEU A 31 -5.02 12.26 -5.98
C LEU A 31 -4.14 13.48 -6.19
N ARG A 32 -3.60 13.68 -7.40
CA ARG A 32 -2.81 14.89 -7.73
C ARG A 32 -3.63 16.17 -7.65
N ASP A 33 -4.89 16.14 -8.09
CA ASP A 33 -5.80 17.28 -8.03
C ASP A 33 -6.09 17.70 -6.57
N GLN A 34 -6.01 16.76 -5.63
CA GLN A 34 -6.09 17.02 -4.17
C GLN A 34 -4.74 17.42 -3.55
N GLY A 35 -3.70 17.55 -4.37
CA GLY A 35 -2.33 17.88 -3.93
C GLY A 35 -1.50 16.68 -3.47
N GLY A 36 -2.01 15.46 -3.64
CA GLY A 36 -1.34 14.23 -3.24
C GLY A 36 -0.20 13.81 -4.15
N MET A 37 0.63 12.91 -3.63
CA MET A 37 1.86 12.46 -4.30
C MET A 37 1.70 11.07 -4.90
N ILE A 38 2.24 10.90 -6.11
CA ILE A 38 2.41 9.59 -6.73
C ILE A 38 3.89 9.27 -6.81
N VAL A 39 4.31 8.20 -6.15
CA VAL A 39 5.67 7.66 -6.27
C VAL A 39 5.61 6.39 -7.11
N ARG A 40 6.49 6.28 -8.12
CA ARG A 40 6.57 5.08 -8.96
C ARG A 40 7.86 4.33 -8.69
N MET A 41 7.79 3.01 -8.67
CA MET A 41 8.93 2.12 -8.47
C MET A 41 8.94 1.05 -9.55
N ASP A 42 10.12 0.61 -9.98
CA ASP A 42 10.27 -0.52 -10.90
C ASP A 42 10.29 -1.84 -10.12
N GLY A 43 9.29 -2.69 -10.34
CA GLY A 43 9.18 -4.03 -9.75
C GLY A 43 10.37 -4.94 -10.09
N ALA A 44 11.08 -4.68 -11.20
CA ALA A 44 12.30 -5.38 -11.55
C ALA A 44 13.47 -5.07 -10.60
N GLU A 45 13.42 -4.00 -9.79
CA GLU A 45 14.39 -3.72 -8.73
C GLU A 45 14.05 -4.45 -7.41
N LEU A 46 12.79 -4.84 -7.23
CA LEU A 46 12.26 -5.38 -5.97
C LEU A 46 12.41 -6.90 -5.86
N ARG A 47 13.51 -7.47 -6.36
CA ARG A 47 13.69 -8.93 -6.51
C ARG A 47 13.95 -9.69 -5.21
N ASN A 48 14.39 -8.99 -4.16
CA ASN A 48 14.62 -9.56 -2.85
C ASN A 48 14.41 -8.48 -1.78
N PRO A 49 14.26 -8.86 -0.50
CA PRO A 49 13.96 -7.90 0.56
C PRO A 49 14.99 -6.78 0.66
N ALA A 50 16.29 -7.08 0.51
CA ALA A 50 17.34 -6.06 0.62
C ALA A 50 17.22 -5.00 -0.50
N SER A 51 17.06 -5.42 -1.75
CA SER A 51 16.90 -4.48 -2.87
C SER A 51 15.58 -3.71 -2.79
N LEU A 52 14.51 -4.36 -2.30
CA LEU A 52 13.22 -3.72 -2.02
C LEU A 52 13.37 -2.61 -0.97
N PHE A 53 13.99 -2.89 0.17
CA PHE A 53 14.20 -1.88 1.22
C PHE A 53 15.03 -0.71 0.72
N THR A 54 16.07 -0.95 -0.07
CA THR A 54 16.87 0.11 -0.68
C THR A 54 16.05 0.97 -1.65
N ALA A 55 15.22 0.36 -2.50
CA ALA A 55 14.37 1.08 -3.44
C ALA A 55 13.33 1.95 -2.71
N PHE A 56 12.64 1.40 -1.71
CA PHE A 56 11.67 2.15 -0.90
C PHE A 56 12.33 3.34 -0.19
N ALA A 57 13.47 3.12 0.47
CA ALA A 57 14.18 4.19 1.17
C ALA A 57 14.61 5.31 0.23
N ARG A 58 15.05 4.97 -0.99
CA ARG A 58 15.47 5.94 -2.00
C ARG A 58 14.29 6.75 -2.54
N GLU A 59 13.25 6.09 -3.04
CA GLU A 59 12.15 6.77 -3.74
C GLU A 59 11.26 7.56 -2.78
N LEU A 60 11.07 7.09 -1.55
CA LEU A 60 10.29 7.79 -0.53
C LEU A 60 11.12 8.70 0.36
N SER A 61 12.43 8.80 0.11
CA SER A 61 13.37 9.61 0.90
C SER A 61 13.31 9.30 2.40
N PHE A 62 13.35 8.02 2.77
CA PHE A 62 13.35 7.61 4.17
C PHE A 62 14.58 8.12 4.93
N PRO A 63 14.49 8.26 6.27
CA PRO A 63 15.61 8.71 7.08
C PRO A 63 16.84 7.80 6.96
N GLY A 64 18.03 8.38 7.11
CA GLY A 64 19.30 7.63 7.03
C GLY A 64 19.50 6.57 8.12
N TYR A 65 18.63 6.53 9.14
CA TYR A 65 18.60 5.50 10.18
C TYR A 65 17.57 4.40 9.91
N PHE A 66 16.97 4.35 8.72
CA PHE A 66 16.03 3.32 8.32
C PHE A 66 16.60 1.91 8.56
N GLY A 67 15.84 1.05 9.25
CA GLY A 67 16.31 -0.23 9.76
C GLY A 67 16.44 -1.37 8.73
N HIS A 68 16.08 -1.13 7.46
CA HIS A 68 16.14 -2.11 6.37
C HIS A 68 15.53 -3.49 6.72
N ASN A 69 14.35 -3.47 7.33
CA ASN A 69 13.56 -4.64 7.67
C ASN A 69 12.06 -4.33 7.52
N TRP A 70 11.22 -5.36 7.61
CA TRP A 70 9.77 -5.25 7.38
C TRP A 70 9.07 -4.31 8.37
N ASP A 71 9.41 -4.39 9.66
CA ASP A 71 8.80 -3.54 10.69
C ASP A 71 9.18 -2.08 10.46
N ALA A 72 10.46 -1.82 10.19
CA ALA A 72 10.94 -0.48 9.85
C ALA A 72 10.30 0.07 8.58
N LEU A 73 9.93 -0.79 7.63
CA LEU A 73 9.24 -0.38 6.40
C LEU A 73 7.80 0.06 6.71
N VAL A 74 7.07 -0.68 7.55
CA VAL A 74 5.76 -0.24 8.06
C VAL A 74 5.90 1.11 8.76
N ASP A 75 6.91 1.24 9.64
CA ASP A 75 7.13 2.44 10.42
C ASP A 75 7.39 3.65 9.51
N CYS A 76 8.32 3.55 8.57
CA CYS A 76 8.63 4.66 7.67
C CYS A 76 7.51 4.99 6.67
N LEU A 77 6.68 4.03 6.28
CA LEU A 77 5.55 4.27 5.38
C LEU A 77 4.40 5.00 6.08
N HIS A 78 4.05 4.61 7.30
CA HIS A 78 2.95 5.25 8.03
C HIS A 78 3.35 6.61 8.61
N ASP A 79 4.61 6.79 9.02
CA ASP A 79 5.18 8.08 9.44
C ASP A 79 5.71 8.91 8.27
N TRP A 80 5.27 8.60 7.04
CA TRP A 80 5.73 9.33 5.88
C TRP A 80 5.16 10.76 5.85
N HIS A 81 6.03 11.74 6.04
CA HIS A 81 5.66 13.17 6.08
C HIS A 81 6.35 13.98 4.98
N GLY A 82 6.32 13.47 3.74
CA GLY A 82 6.97 14.07 2.58
C GLY A 82 6.99 15.60 2.63
N HIS A 83 8.18 16.19 2.80
CA HIS A 83 8.56 17.61 2.84
C HIS A 83 7.44 18.68 2.72
N GLY A 84 6.44 18.68 3.63
CA GLY A 84 5.40 19.71 3.71
C GLY A 84 4.00 19.35 3.17
N THR A 85 3.72 18.09 2.83
CA THR A 85 2.43 17.64 2.24
C THR A 85 1.45 17.08 3.27
N ALA A 86 1.37 17.68 4.46
CA ALA A 86 0.49 17.19 5.53
C ALA A 86 -0.97 17.06 5.04
N GLY A 87 -1.52 15.85 5.12
CA GLY A 87 -2.91 15.55 4.76
C GLY A 87 -3.21 15.38 3.26
N GLN A 88 -2.23 15.45 2.36
CA GLN A 88 -2.47 15.45 0.90
C GLN A 88 -2.51 14.04 0.27
N GLY A 89 -2.09 13.00 0.98
CA GLY A 89 -2.14 11.61 0.52
C GLY A 89 -0.96 11.18 -0.36
N LEU A 90 -0.70 9.88 -0.38
CA LEU A 90 0.39 9.23 -1.08
C LEU A 90 -0.13 7.94 -1.73
N ALA A 91 0.18 7.74 -3.01
CA ALA A 91 0.09 6.43 -3.64
C ALA A 91 1.43 5.97 -4.19
N VAL A 92 1.78 4.72 -3.90
CA VAL A 92 2.97 4.07 -4.45
C VAL A 92 2.54 3.09 -5.53
N LEU A 93 2.98 3.34 -6.76
CA LEU A 93 2.72 2.51 -7.93
C LEU A 93 3.97 1.70 -8.25
N ILE A 94 3.87 0.38 -8.26
CA ILE A 94 4.94 -0.54 -8.62
C ILE A 94 4.68 -0.99 -10.05
N ASP A 95 5.49 -0.50 -10.98
CA ASP A 95 5.56 -0.93 -12.37
C ASP A 95 6.16 -2.33 -12.50
N ASP A 96 5.90 -3.03 -13.61
CA ASP A 96 6.46 -4.36 -13.90
C ASP A 96 6.37 -5.34 -12.71
N ALA A 97 5.24 -5.28 -12.00
CA ALA A 97 5.07 -6.00 -10.74
C ALA A 97 5.04 -7.52 -10.94
N ASP A 98 4.87 -8.02 -12.17
CA ASP A 98 4.92 -9.45 -12.49
C ASP A 98 6.18 -10.16 -11.93
N HIS A 99 7.29 -9.42 -11.74
CA HIS A 99 8.50 -9.91 -11.06
C HIS A 99 8.30 -10.33 -9.59
N LEU A 100 7.26 -9.82 -8.94
CA LEU A 100 6.90 -10.10 -7.55
C LEU A 100 5.91 -11.24 -7.39
N ALA A 101 5.16 -11.62 -8.44
CA ALA A 101 4.05 -12.57 -8.35
C ALA A 101 4.44 -13.93 -7.75
N HIS A 102 5.70 -14.32 -7.91
CA HIS A 102 6.26 -15.59 -7.43
C HIS A 102 7.39 -15.41 -6.42
N ALA A 103 7.55 -14.21 -5.87
CA ALA A 103 8.55 -13.98 -4.84
C ALA A 103 8.14 -14.68 -3.53
N ASP A 104 9.07 -15.40 -2.90
CA ASP A 104 8.82 -16.12 -1.63
C ASP A 104 8.41 -15.17 -0.49
N PHE A 105 8.72 -13.88 -0.61
CA PHE A 105 8.37 -12.84 0.35
C PHE A 105 7.08 -12.07 -0.01
N LEU A 106 6.36 -12.43 -1.08
CA LEU A 106 5.19 -11.68 -1.54
C LEU A 106 4.13 -11.54 -0.44
N GLY A 107 3.85 -12.62 0.30
CA GLY A 107 2.86 -12.60 1.38
C GLY A 107 3.21 -11.62 2.50
N VAL A 108 4.46 -11.65 2.98
CA VAL A 108 4.92 -10.68 4.01
C VAL A 108 4.92 -9.26 3.46
N PHE A 109 5.31 -9.07 2.20
CA PHE A 109 5.32 -7.75 1.59
C PHE A 109 3.91 -7.15 1.48
N VAL A 110 2.93 -7.90 0.97
CA VAL A 110 1.54 -7.42 0.89
C VAL A 110 0.97 -7.15 2.29
N SER A 111 1.26 -8.01 3.27
CA SER A 111 0.86 -7.75 4.67
C SER A 111 1.43 -6.43 5.19
N VAL A 112 2.73 -6.18 4.98
CA VAL A 112 3.39 -4.91 5.36
C VAL A 112 2.76 -3.69 4.69
N LEU A 113 2.46 -3.76 3.38
CA LEU A 113 1.78 -2.67 2.69
C LEU A 113 0.37 -2.43 3.24
N CYS A 114 -0.39 -3.50 3.51
CA CYS A 114 -1.70 -3.40 4.13
C CYS A 114 -1.64 -2.79 5.54
N GLN A 115 -0.67 -3.19 6.35
CA GLN A 115 -0.44 -2.61 7.69
C GLN A 115 -0.09 -1.13 7.63
N ALA A 116 0.84 -0.74 6.75
CA ALA A 116 1.21 0.65 6.55
C ALA A 116 0.02 1.50 6.08
N GLY A 117 -0.75 0.99 5.10
CA GLY A 117 -1.97 1.63 4.64
C GLY A 117 -2.96 1.82 5.77
N TRP A 118 -3.29 0.77 6.53
CA TRP A 118 -4.21 0.86 7.67
C TRP A 118 -3.75 1.89 8.71
N LYS A 119 -2.48 1.85 9.13
CA LYS A 119 -1.90 2.79 10.10
C LYS A 119 -1.98 4.25 9.63
N ALA A 120 -1.61 4.54 8.39
CA ALA A 120 -1.64 5.90 7.84
C ALA A 120 -3.07 6.45 7.67
N ASN A 121 -4.00 5.60 7.21
CA ASN A 121 -5.36 6.02 6.90
C ASN A 121 -6.21 6.27 8.15
N LEU A 122 -5.96 5.52 9.23
CA LEU A 122 -6.72 5.62 10.48
C LEU A 122 -5.98 6.39 11.59
N GLN A 123 -4.64 6.46 11.52
CA GLN A 123 -3.76 7.10 12.50
C GLN A 123 -4.09 6.70 13.94
N LEU A 124 -4.27 5.40 14.19
CA LEU A 124 -4.56 4.89 15.53
C LEU A 124 -3.24 4.52 16.23
N ASP A 125 -3.11 4.91 17.50
CA ASP A 125 -2.09 4.36 18.39
C ASP A 125 -2.40 2.90 18.75
N GLY A 126 -1.53 2.29 19.57
CA GLY A 126 -1.68 0.89 19.99
C GLY A 126 -2.96 0.57 20.77
N ASP A 127 -3.69 1.59 21.24
CA ASP A 127 -4.97 1.45 21.96
C ASP A 127 -6.18 1.79 21.06
N GLY A 128 -5.96 2.07 19.77
CA GLY A 128 -7.03 2.43 18.84
C GLY A 128 -7.44 3.90 18.92
N ILE A 129 -6.59 4.77 19.48
CA ILE A 129 -6.89 6.19 19.67
C ILE A 129 -6.19 7.01 18.58
N PRO A 130 -6.87 7.97 17.92
CA PRO A 130 -6.24 8.86 16.96
C PRO A 130 -5.05 9.60 17.56
N HIS A 131 -3.89 9.51 16.90
CA HIS A 131 -2.68 10.18 17.36
C HIS A 131 -2.86 11.72 17.34
N GLU A 132 -2.63 12.39 18.47
CA GLU A 132 -2.96 13.83 18.61
C GLU A 132 -2.04 14.75 17.78
N ASP A 133 -0.80 14.32 17.54
CA ASP A 133 0.24 15.15 16.91
C ASP A 133 0.29 15.07 15.38
N TRP A 134 -0.31 14.04 14.77
CA TRP A 134 -0.15 13.77 13.34
C TRP A 134 -1.51 13.45 12.69
N PRO A 135 -1.94 14.19 11.65
CA PRO A 135 -3.20 13.92 11.00
C PRO A 135 -3.09 12.68 10.09
N PRO A 136 -4.12 11.81 10.04
CA PRO A 136 -4.18 10.70 9.09
C PRO A 136 -4.11 11.20 7.65
N PHE A 137 -3.55 10.40 6.76
CA PHE A 137 -3.49 10.69 5.34
C PHE A 137 -3.81 9.45 4.49
N PRO A 138 -4.39 9.63 3.29
CA PRO A 138 -4.59 8.53 2.36
C PRO A 138 -3.25 7.89 1.98
N LEU A 139 -3.07 6.60 2.25
CA LEU A 139 -1.92 5.83 1.78
C LEU A 139 -2.40 4.55 1.09
N HIS A 140 -2.09 4.43 -0.20
CA HIS A 140 -2.49 3.28 -1.01
C HIS A 140 -1.35 2.77 -1.89
N PHE A 141 -1.43 1.50 -2.24
CA PHE A 141 -0.42 0.83 -3.06
C PHE A 141 -1.06 0.20 -4.28
N VAL A 142 -0.42 0.36 -5.44
CA VAL A 142 -0.88 -0.25 -6.68
C VAL A 142 0.26 -1.07 -7.29
N LEU A 143 0.03 -2.36 -7.51
CA LEU A 143 0.96 -3.24 -8.22
C LEU A 143 0.44 -3.40 -9.65
N LEU A 144 1.21 -2.93 -10.62
CA LEU A 144 0.86 -2.98 -12.03
C LEU A 144 1.42 -4.26 -12.64
N ALA A 145 0.54 -5.23 -12.86
CA ALA A 145 0.88 -6.56 -13.37
C ALA A 145 0.02 -6.93 -14.57
N THR A 146 0.56 -7.75 -15.46
CA THR A 146 -0.18 -8.27 -16.63
C THR A 146 -1.32 -9.22 -16.23
N GLU A 147 -1.11 -9.98 -15.15
CA GLU A 147 -2.06 -10.95 -14.61
C GLU A 147 -2.28 -10.75 -13.10
N PRO A 148 -3.27 -9.94 -12.69
CA PRO A 148 -3.57 -9.71 -11.27
C PRO A 148 -3.92 -10.98 -10.48
N SER A 149 -4.50 -11.99 -11.12
CA SER A 149 -4.82 -13.28 -10.50
C SER A 149 -3.58 -14.05 -10.05
N ALA A 150 -2.43 -13.84 -10.67
CA ALA A 150 -1.18 -14.53 -10.31
C ALA A 150 -0.70 -14.18 -8.89
N PHE A 151 -1.18 -13.06 -8.32
CA PHE A 151 -0.84 -12.63 -6.97
C PHE A 151 -1.73 -13.25 -5.89
N ALA A 152 -2.85 -13.88 -6.24
CA ALA A 152 -3.88 -14.22 -5.26
C ALA A 152 -3.36 -15.12 -4.14
N ASP A 153 -2.74 -16.25 -4.48
CA ASP A 153 -2.25 -17.20 -3.49
C ASP A 153 -1.08 -16.62 -2.68
N GLY A 154 -0.15 -15.95 -3.35
CA GLY A 154 1.02 -15.35 -2.70
C GLY A 154 0.64 -14.22 -1.75
N ALA A 155 -0.26 -13.32 -2.16
CA ALA A 155 -0.76 -12.24 -1.32
C ALA A 155 -1.60 -12.76 -0.14
N ALA A 156 -2.46 -13.76 -0.37
CA ALA A 156 -3.28 -14.38 0.68
C ALA A 156 -2.46 -15.18 1.72
N SER A 157 -1.21 -15.54 1.40
CA SER A 157 -0.30 -16.17 2.36
C SER A 157 0.22 -15.19 3.43
N GLY A 158 0.01 -13.89 3.24
CA GLY A 158 0.36 -12.85 4.20
C GLY A 158 -0.45 -12.97 5.50
N MET A 159 0.19 -12.67 6.62
CA MET A 159 -0.47 -12.64 7.92
C MET A 159 -1.58 -11.59 7.92
N ASP A 160 -2.76 -11.99 8.38
CA ASP A 160 -3.96 -11.15 8.48
C ASP A 160 -4.38 -10.48 7.17
N VAL A 161 -4.07 -11.06 6.01
CA VAL A 161 -4.45 -10.50 4.71
C VAL A 161 -5.64 -11.27 4.13
N SER A 162 -6.66 -10.54 3.67
CA SER A 162 -7.65 -11.08 2.75
C SER A 162 -7.52 -10.44 1.39
N VAL A 163 -7.67 -11.27 0.38
CA VAL A 163 -7.64 -10.87 -1.02
C VAL A 163 -8.97 -11.15 -1.67
N THR A 164 -9.37 -10.30 -2.62
CA THR A 164 -10.52 -10.57 -3.47
C THR A 164 -10.24 -10.12 -4.89
N LEU A 165 -10.54 -10.97 -5.86
CA LEU A 165 -10.47 -10.64 -7.27
C LEU A 165 -11.86 -10.23 -7.76
N ALA A 166 -12.01 -8.97 -8.17
CA ALA A 166 -13.27 -8.44 -8.70
C ALA A 166 -12.97 -7.46 -9.85
N ASP A 167 -13.77 -7.52 -10.93
CA ASP A 167 -13.65 -6.62 -12.09
C ASP A 167 -12.23 -6.54 -12.70
N GLY A 168 -11.49 -7.65 -12.64
CA GLY A 168 -10.12 -7.74 -13.15
C GLY A 168 -9.05 -7.11 -12.24
N ARG A 169 -9.43 -6.65 -11.04
CA ARG A 169 -8.53 -6.13 -10.01
C ARG A 169 -8.47 -7.09 -8.83
N LEU A 170 -7.28 -7.40 -8.37
CA LEU A 170 -7.11 -8.07 -7.09
C LEU A 170 -6.93 -6.99 -6.03
N VAL A 171 -7.74 -7.01 -4.99
CA VAL A 171 -7.63 -6.07 -3.87
C VAL A 171 -7.22 -6.82 -2.63
N ALA A 172 -6.34 -6.23 -1.81
CA ALA A 172 -5.92 -6.79 -0.54
C ALA A 172 -6.15 -5.78 0.59
N THR A 173 -6.64 -6.31 1.72
CA THR A 173 -6.86 -5.58 2.96
C THR A 173 -6.50 -6.45 4.15
N LEU A 174 -6.47 -5.86 5.35
CA LEU A 174 -6.28 -6.62 6.59
C LEU A 174 -7.58 -7.29 7.02
N THR A 175 -7.48 -8.40 7.74
CA THR A 175 -8.60 -9.13 8.35
C THR A 175 -8.25 -9.59 9.74
N GLY A 176 -9.23 -9.56 10.64
CA GLY A 176 -9.06 -10.00 12.02
C GLY A 176 -9.60 -8.96 12.98
N ALA A 177 -9.87 -9.39 14.21
CA ALA A 177 -10.40 -8.50 15.26
C ALA A 177 -9.39 -7.41 15.68
N ASP A 178 -8.11 -7.65 15.41
CA ASP A 178 -7.01 -6.72 15.73
C ASP A 178 -6.92 -5.54 14.73
N TRP A 179 -7.71 -5.58 13.64
CA TRP A 179 -7.68 -4.59 12.57
C TRP A 179 -9.06 -3.93 12.33
N PRO A 180 -9.64 -3.21 13.31
CA PRO A 180 -10.93 -2.54 13.11
C PRO A 180 -10.88 -1.55 11.94
N GLY A 181 -11.93 -1.51 11.11
CA GLY A 181 -12.00 -0.65 9.93
C GLY A 181 -11.20 -1.13 8.70
N SER A 182 -10.59 -2.32 8.76
CA SER A 182 -9.97 -2.96 7.60
C SER A 182 -10.93 -3.82 6.78
N ASP A 183 -12.17 -3.96 7.23
CA ASP A 183 -13.12 -4.88 6.62
C ASP A 183 -13.43 -4.49 5.16
N PRO A 184 -13.52 -5.45 4.22
CA PRO A 184 -13.88 -5.15 2.83
C PRO A 184 -15.31 -4.61 2.67
N GLN A 185 -16.11 -4.64 3.73
CA GLN A 185 -17.52 -4.24 3.76
C GLN A 185 -17.84 -3.08 4.71
N ASP A 186 -16.92 -2.66 5.57
CA ASP A 186 -17.23 -1.60 6.54
C ASP A 186 -16.89 -0.21 6.01
N SER A 187 -17.97 0.55 5.85
CA SER A 187 -18.11 2.01 5.73
C SER A 187 -18.29 2.59 4.35
#